data_AF-A0A953X381-F1
#
_entry.id   AF-A0A953X381-F1
#
_cell.length_a   1.000
_cell.length_b   1.000
_cell.length_c   1.000
_cell.angle_alpha   90.00
_cell.angle_beta   90.00
_cell.angle_gamma   90.00
#
_symmetry.space_group_name_H-M   'P 1'
#
loop_
_entity.id
_entity.type
_entity.pdbx_description
1 polymer ?
#
loop_
_entity_poly.entity_id
_entity_poly.type
_entity_poly.pdbx_seq_one_letter_code
_entity_poly.pdbx_strand_id
1 'polypeptide(L)'
;MVSAPVIVTRAEPGASETVARLEARGLKAIPCPMLELAPIAGAVPETEGVSHIVFTSANGVRFFAAATGWRQGRAWCVGPSTAEAARRAGFADVHEGAGDAE
;
A
#
# COMPACT_ATOMS: atom_id res chain seq x y z
N MET A 1 21.44 -10.17 -25.83
CA MET A 1 20.13 -10.81 -25.53
C MET A 1 19.13 -9.70 -25.30
N VAL A 2 17.98 -9.72 -25.98
CA VAL A 2 16.88 -8.79 -25.69
C VAL A 2 16.06 -9.44 -24.57
N SER A 3 15.91 -8.78 -23.42
CA SER A 3 15.06 -9.33 -22.35
C SER A 3 13.59 -9.25 -22.76
N ALA A 4 12.78 -10.21 -22.34
CA ALA A 4 11.33 -10.10 -22.48
C ALA A 4 10.82 -8.85 -21.72
N PRO A 5 9.86 -8.10 -22.27
CA PRO A 5 9.24 -6.99 -21.55
C PRO A 5 8.37 -7.51 -20.39
N VAL A 6 8.29 -6.72 -19.32
CA VAL A 6 7.51 -7.04 -18.11
C VAL A 6 6.22 -6.23 -18.13
N ILE A 7 5.06 -6.90 -18.11
CA ILE A 7 3.75 -6.23 -17.98
C ILE A 7 3.47 -5.96 -16.50
N VAL A 8 3.14 -4.73 -16.17
CA VAL A 8 2.80 -4.30 -14.80
C VAL A 8 1.30 -4.08 -14.68
N THR A 9 0.60 -4.98 -13.98
CA THR A 9 -0.87 -4.98 -13.87
C THR A 9 -1.44 -4.29 -12.63
N ARG A 10 -0.58 -3.75 -11.76
CA ARG A 10 -0.98 -3.09 -10.51
C ARG A 10 -1.79 -1.82 -10.80
N ALA A 11 -2.65 -1.45 -9.86
CA ALA A 11 -3.29 -0.14 -9.86
C ALA A 11 -2.27 0.98 -9.56
N GLU A 12 -2.60 2.21 -9.98
CA GLU A 12 -1.83 3.40 -9.60
C GLU A 12 -2.02 3.78 -8.13
N PRO A 13 -1.01 4.40 -7.47
CA PRO A 13 0.32 4.76 -8.00
C PRO A 13 1.33 3.59 -8.03
N GLY A 14 0.95 2.41 -7.56
CA GLY A 14 1.85 1.27 -7.44
C GLY A 14 2.35 0.70 -8.78
N ALA A 15 1.61 0.95 -9.88
CA ALA A 15 2.04 0.62 -11.23
C ALA A 15 3.26 1.46 -11.62
N SER A 16 3.14 2.79 -11.51
CA SER A 16 4.23 3.74 -11.77
C SER A 16 5.47 3.48 -10.91
N GLU A 17 5.29 3.21 -9.61
CA GLU A 17 6.40 2.84 -8.72
C GLU A 17 7.12 1.56 -9.17
N THR A 18 6.37 0.58 -9.68
CA THR A 18 6.92 -0.70 -10.15
C THR A 18 7.65 -0.53 -11.49
N VAL A 19 7.09 0.25 -12.42
CA VAL A 19 7.71 0.60 -13.69
C VAL A 19 9.07 1.27 -13.44
N ALA A 20 9.11 2.30 -12.61
CA ALA A 20 10.37 3.00 -12.29
C ALA A 20 11.43 2.05 -11.70
N ARG A 21 11.03 1.13 -10.80
CA ARG A 21 11.92 0.13 -10.23
C ARG A 21 12.44 -0.91 -11.25
N LEU A 22 11.64 -1.25 -12.26
CA LEU A 22 12.03 -2.18 -13.33
C LEU A 22 13.00 -1.50 -14.31
N GLU A 23 12.68 -0.28 -14.73
CA GLU A 23 13.51 0.52 -15.64
C GLU A 23 14.87 0.86 -15.03
N ALA A 24 14.93 1.19 -13.74
CA ALA A 24 16.17 1.39 -13.01
C ALA A 24 17.08 0.14 -12.98
N ARG A 25 16.53 -1.05 -13.25
CA ARG A 25 17.26 -2.32 -13.38
C ARG A 25 17.55 -2.70 -14.84
N GLY A 26 17.27 -1.81 -15.80
CA GLY A 26 17.48 -2.06 -17.23
C GLY A 26 16.43 -2.96 -17.89
N LEU A 27 15.29 -3.19 -17.23
CA LEU A 27 14.19 -3.97 -17.80
C LEU A 27 13.20 -3.06 -18.53
N LYS A 28 12.71 -3.50 -19.68
CA LYS A 28 11.59 -2.85 -20.36
C LYS A 28 10.29 -3.19 -19.63
N ALA A 29 9.65 -2.19 -19.03
CA ALA A 29 8.35 -2.34 -18.37
C ALA A 29 7.22 -1.78 -19.25
N ILE A 30 6.05 -2.43 -19.22
CA ILE A 30 4.83 -2.01 -19.92
C ILE A 30 3.76 -1.80 -18.86
N PRO A 31 3.37 -0.56 -18.54
CA PRO A 31 2.24 -0.31 -17.64
C PRO A 31 0.95 -0.79 -18.29
N CYS A 32 0.20 -1.63 -17.59
CA CYS A 32 -1.12 -2.10 -17.98
C CYS A 32 -2.03 -2.23 -16.74
N PRO A 33 -2.39 -1.12 -16.05
CA PRO A 33 -3.19 -1.19 -14.83
C PRO A 33 -4.52 -1.92 -15.08
N MET A 34 -4.77 -3.00 -14.32
CA MET A 34 -5.98 -3.82 -14.46
C MET A 34 -7.01 -3.56 -13.36
N LEU A 35 -6.73 -2.61 -12.47
CA LEU A 35 -7.54 -2.27 -11.31
C LEU A 35 -7.52 -0.75 -11.11
N GLU A 36 -8.65 -0.21 -10.66
CA GLU A 36 -8.77 1.17 -10.18
C GLU A 36 -8.99 1.17 -8.67
N LEU A 37 -8.39 2.12 -7.98
CA LEU A 37 -8.56 2.32 -6.55
C LEU A 37 -9.58 3.44 -6.33
N ALA A 38 -10.66 3.14 -5.63
CA ALA A 38 -11.67 4.13 -5.27
C ALA A 38 -12.02 4.01 -3.77
N PRO A 39 -12.27 5.12 -3.07
CA PRO A 39 -12.83 5.09 -1.74
C PRO A 39 -14.27 4.56 -1.80
N ILE A 40 -14.71 3.86 -0.77
CA ILE A 40 -16.12 3.52 -0.60
C ILE A 40 -16.83 4.75 -0.04
N ALA A 41 -17.73 5.33 -0.82
CA ALA A 41 -18.43 6.57 -0.44
C ALA A 41 -19.18 6.40 0.89
N GLY A 42 -18.97 7.33 1.82
CA GLY A 42 -19.60 7.33 3.14
C GLY A 42 -19.04 6.29 4.13
N ALA A 43 -18.08 5.46 3.72
CA ALA A 43 -17.44 4.51 4.62
C ALA A 43 -16.39 5.22 5.48
N VAL A 44 -16.78 5.64 6.68
CA VAL A 44 -15.85 6.07 7.73
C VAL A 44 -15.69 4.90 8.70
N PRO A 45 -14.46 4.40 8.93
CA PRO A 45 -14.23 3.34 9.89
C PRO A 45 -14.66 3.77 11.30
N GLU A 46 -15.50 2.95 11.95
CA GLU A 46 -15.78 3.07 13.37
C GLU A 46 -14.50 2.74 14.16
N THR A 47 -14.07 3.65 15.02
CA THR A 47 -12.79 3.54 15.73
C THR A 47 -12.91 3.70 17.24
N GLU A 48 -14.14 3.84 17.75
CA GLU A 48 -14.40 3.88 19.18
C GLU A 48 -14.05 2.53 19.83
N GLY A 49 -13.26 2.56 20.90
CA GLY A 49 -12.77 1.36 21.57
C GLY A 49 -11.71 0.55 20.80
N VAL A 50 -11.33 0.96 19.58
CA VAL A 50 -10.30 0.28 18.80
C VAL A 50 -8.91 0.69 19.30
N SER A 51 -8.06 -0.30 19.59
CA SER A 51 -6.66 -0.11 20.01
C SER A 51 -5.64 -0.63 18.97
N HIS A 52 -6.09 -1.44 18.01
CA HIS A 52 -5.25 -2.03 16.97
C HIS A 52 -5.95 -1.96 15.61
N ILE A 53 -5.16 -1.74 14.56
CA ILE A 53 -5.62 -1.83 13.18
C ILE A 53 -4.69 -2.72 12.36
N VAL A 54 -5.25 -3.47 11.42
CA VAL A 54 -4.48 -4.30 10.48
C VAL A 54 -4.58 -3.70 9.08
N PHE A 55 -3.44 -3.40 8.48
CA PHE A 55 -3.32 -2.96 7.10
C PHE A 55 -2.71 -4.06 6.24
N THR A 56 -3.49 -4.51 5.26
CA THR A 56 -3.07 -5.55 4.29
C THR A 56 -2.43 -4.96 3.03
N SER A 57 -2.45 -3.64 2.85
CA SER A 57 -1.77 -2.96 1.76
C SER A 57 -1.50 -1.50 2.10
N ALA A 58 -0.50 -0.92 1.43
CA ALA A 58 -0.24 0.52 1.47
C ALA A 58 -1.46 1.34 1.01
N ASN A 59 -2.30 0.80 0.13
CA ASN A 59 -3.54 1.46 -0.31
C ASN A 59 -4.58 1.53 0.82
N GLY A 60 -4.72 0.45 1.60
CA GLY A 60 -5.58 0.43 2.78
C GLY A 60 -5.19 1.52 3.79
N VAL A 61 -3.88 1.72 4.00
CA VAL A 61 -3.38 2.83 4.83
C VAL A 61 -3.80 4.19 4.25
N ARG A 62 -3.57 4.42 2.95
CA ARG A 62 -3.87 5.71 2.30
C ARG A 62 -5.36 6.06 2.40
N PHE A 63 -6.25 5.12 2.10
CA PHE A 63 -7.69 5.35 2.18
C PHE A 63 -8.17 5.53 3.62
N PHE A 64 -7.69 4.71 4.55
CA PHE A 64 -8.00 4.88 5.96
C PHE A 64 -7.56 6.25 6.46
N ALA A 65 -6.35 6.66 6.11
CA ALA A 65 -5.77 7.93 6.53
C ALA A 65 -6.52 9.15 5.99
N ALA A 66 -7.11 9.03 4.79
CA ALA A 66 -7.95 10.06 4.18
C ALA A 66 -9.36 10.09 4.79
N ALA A 67 -9.90 8.93 5.19
CA ALA A 67 -11.24 8.82 5.75
C ALA A 67 -11.32 9.23 7.23
N THR A 68 -10.23 9.12 7.98
CA THR A 68 -10.20 9.42 9.43
C THR A 68 -8.84 9.92 9.91
N GLY A 69 -8.86 10.78 10.95
CA GLY A 69 -7.68 11.25 11.67
C GLY A 69 -7.16 10.29 12.75
N TRP A 70 -7.80 9.14 12.96
CA TRP A 70 -7.43 8.17 14.01
C TRP A 70 -6.01 7.60 13.80
N ARG A 71 -5.10 7.77 14.77
CA ARG A 71 -3.68 7.30 14.70
C ARG A 71 -3.13 6.77 16.04
N GLN A 72 -3.98 6.65 17.06
CA GLN A 72 -3.58 6.37 18.44
C GLN A 72 -3.32 4.90 18.74
N GLY A 73 -3.75 3.97 17.88
CA GLY A 73 -3.55 2.54 18.08
C GLY A 73 -2.34 1.98 17.33
N ARG A 74 -2.00 0.72 17.61
CA ARG A 74 -0.94 -0.01 16.90
C ARG A 74 -1.41 -0.39 15.49
N ALA A 75 -0.59 -0.05 14.49
CA ALA A 75 -0.78 -0.47 13.12
C ALA A 75 0.02 -1.74 12.80
N TRP A 76 -0.68 -2.84 12.57
CA TRP A 76 -0.11 -4.08 12.06
C TRP A 76 -0.07 -4.04 10.55
N CYS A 77 1.11 -4.14 9.96
CA CYS A 77 1.32 -3.98 8.53
C CYS A 77 1.88 -5.27 7.96
N VAL A 78 1.22 -5.83 6.93
CA VAL A 78 1.60 -7.15 6.39
C VAL A 78 3.00 -7.21 5.78
N GLY A 79 3.59 -6.08 5.39
CA GLY A 79 4.90 -6.03 4.75
C GLY A 79 5.53 -4.63 4.78
N PRO A 80 6.81 -4.50 4.39
CA PRO A 80 7.58 -3.27 4.50
C PRO A 80 6.92 -2.06 3.83
N SER A 81 6.39 -2.22 2.61
CA SER A 81 5.74 -1.11 1.89
C SER A 81 4.49 -0.58 2.61
N THR A 82 3.78 -1.46 3.33
CA THR A 82 2.59 -1.10 4.09
C THR A 82 2.99 -0.40 5.39
N ALA A 83 4.04 -0.88 6.06
CA ALA A 83 4.59 -0.28 7.27
C ALA A 83 5.14 1.13 6.99
N GLU A 84 5.87 1.31 5.89
CA GLU A 84 6.30 2.64 5.45
C GLU A 84 5.12 3.59 5.19
N ALA A 85 4.06 3.11 4.55
CA ALA A 85 2.87 3.91 4.34
C ALA A 85 2.22 4.31 5.68
N ALA A 86 2.14 3.41 6.65
CA ALA A 86 1.59 3.68 7.98
C ALA A 86 2.41 4.74 8.74
N ARG A 87 3.74 4.62 8.72
CA ARG A 87 4.65 5.62 9.30
C ARG A 87 4.46 6.99 8.64
N ARG A 88 4.42 7.05 7.31
CA ARG A 88 4.14 8.30 6.57
C ARG A 88 2.76 8.89 6.87
N ALA A 89 1.77 8.05 7.18
CA ALA A 89 0.43 8.47 7.56
C ALA A 89 0.33 8.97 9.02
N GLY A 90 1.41 8.88 9.81
CA GLY A 90 1.48 9.41 11.17
C GLY A 90 1.21 8.41 12.28
N PHE A 91 1.20 7.09 12.01
CA PHE A 91 1.14 6.09 13.07
C PHE A 91 2.47 6.04 13.85
N ALA A 92 2.38 6.12 15.18
CA ALA A 92 3.54 6.09 16.07
C ALA A 92 3.99 4.66 16.43
N ASP A 93 3.05 3.72 16.59
CA ASP A 93 3.33 2.29 16.85
C ASP A 93 2.99 1.46 15.61
N VAL A 94 4.03 1.04 14.87
CA VAL A 94 3.90 0.27 13.63
C VAL A 94 4.64 -1.06 13.77
N HIS A 95 3.89 -2.15 13.69
CA HIS A 95 4.44 -3.50 13.55
C HIS A 95 4.54 -3.85 12.06
N GLU A 96 5.73 -4.30 11.64
CA GLU A 96 6.03 -4.67 10.26
C GLU A 96 6.18 -6.19 10.17
N GLY A 97 5.29 -6.84 9.42
CA GLY A 97 5.43 -8.24 9.01
C GLY A 97 6.40 -8.38 7.83
N ALA A 98 6.79 -9.62 7.53
CA ALA A 98 7.79 -9.92 6.50
C ALA A 98 7.26 -9.75 5.05
N GLY A 99 5.94 -9.76 4.84
CA GLY A 99 5.34 -9.57 3.52
C GLY A 99 5.47 -10.77 2.58
N ASP A 100 5.79 -11.94 3.12
CA ASP A 100 5.99 -13.22 2.44
C ASP A 100 4.78 -14.17 2.53
N ALA A 101 3.79 -13.84 3.38
CA ALA A 101 2.57 -14.63 3.60
C ALA A 101 2.80 -16.02 4.23
N GLU A 102 3.96 -16.24 4.86
CA GLU A 102 4.28 -17.41 5.68
C GLU A 102 4.00 -17.18 7.18
#